data_AF-A0A357N574-F1
#
_entry.id   AF-A0A357N574-F1
#
_cell.length_a   1.000
_cell.length_b   1.000
_cell.length_c   1.000
_cell.angle_alpha   90.00
_cell.angle_beta   90.00
_cell.angle_gamma   90.00
#
_symmetry.space_group_name_H-M   'P 1'
#
loop_
_entity.id
_entity.type
_entity.pdbx_description
1 polymer ?
#
loop_
_entity_poly.entity_id
_entity_poly.type
_entity_poly.pdbx_seq_one_letter_code
_entity_poly.pdbx_strand_id
1 'polypeptide(L)'
;MLGPVACAAPPEAQQEKAVQDATELQIRQAQERAATILDAAAATEQRPLETSTGYAELSPGPALTEAQILEKIQALAVSLQAAADSDPENLQKVLALTLPPDARNDRRGVTGRIGEGSYSWAVWDAFPHRPGQFVQLRLSKDACLSFPALKSRLEADGFTAYVPPFPDDPRITFDRHVAPSLSLFVAVMVDTLEAPACFTTVDFKLGPSHE
;
A
#
# COMPACT_ATOMS: atom_id res chain seq x y z
N MET A 1 -15.58 46.61 56.18
CA MET A 1 -15.70 45.26 55.62
C MET A 1 -14.91 45.23 54.32
N LEU A 2 -13.78 44.53 54.29
CA LEU A 2 -13.00 44.26 53.08
C LEU A 2 -12.86 42.73 53.03
N GLY A 3 -13.52 42.09 52.06
CA GLY A 3 -13.45 40.65 51.83
C GLY A 3 -12.23 40.28 50.97
N PRO A 4 -11.67 39.07 51.11
CA PRO A 4 -10.45 38.70 50.40
C PRO A 4 -10.73 38.39 48.92
N VAL A 5 -9.79 38.80 48.07
CA VAL A 5 -9.72 38.44 46.65
C VAL A 5 -9.26 36.98 46.56
N ALA A 6 -10.07 36.12 45.94
CA ALA A 6 -9.67 34.77 45.61
C ALA A 6 -8.60 34.80 44.51
N CYS A 7 -7.42 34.26 44.78
CA CYS A 7 -6.41 34.00 43.77
C CYS A 7 -6.93 32.93 42.79
N ALA A 8 -7.06 33.30 41.51
CA ALA A 8 -7.21 32.32 40.45
C ALA A 8 -5.89 31.54 40.32
N ALA A 9 -5.97 30.21 40.35
CA ALA A 9 -4.84 29.33 40.04
C ALA A 9 -4.42 29.51 38.56
N PRO A 10 -3.13 29.37 38.22
CA PRO A 10 -2.65 29.62 36.87
C PRO A 10 -3.14 28.57 35.85
N PRO A 11 -3.24 28.93 34.56
CA PRO A 11 -3.73 28.06 33.49
C PRO A 11 -2.83 26.85 33.16
N GLU A 12 -1.64 26.76 33.76
CA GLU A 12 -0.63 25.72 33.46
C GLU A 12 -1.16 24.30 33.69
N ALA A 13 -1.94 24.05 34.75
CA ALA A 13 -2.50 22.72 35.04
C ALA A 13 -3.56 22.28 34.00
N GLN A 14 -4.29 23.22 33.40
CA GLN A 14 -5.23 22.92 32.31
C GLN A 14 -4.51 22.71 30.98
N GLN A 15 -3.40 23.42 30.78
CA GLN A 15 -2.56 23.28 29.60
C GLN A 15 -1.82 21.94 29.60
N GLU A 16 -1.26 21.53 30.73
CA GLU A 16 -0.55 20.26 30.88
C GLU A 16 -1.50 19.06 30.69
N LYS A 17 -2.72 19.14 31.23
CA LYS A 17 -3.75 18.12 30.99
C LYS A 17 -4.18 18.04 29.53
N ALA A 18 -4.37 19.18 28.85
CA ALA A 18 -4.73 19.19 27.42
C ALA A 18 -3.61 18.61 26.53
N VAL A 19 -2.34 18.82 26.90
CA VAL A 19 -1.19 18.24 26.19
C VAL A 19 -1.09 16.73 26.43
N GLN A 20 -1.33 16.26 27.66
CA GLN A 20 -1.38 14.84 27.98
C GLN A 20 -2.51 14.13 27.23
N ASP A 21 -3.74 14.68 27.28
CA ASP A 21 -4.91 14.12 26.59
C ASP A 21 -4.68 14.06 25.06
N ALA A 22 -4.06 15.09 24.47
CA ALA A 22 -3.70 15.09 23.06
C ALA A 22 -2.62 14.04 22.71
N THR A 23 -1.65 13.83 23.61
CA THR A 23 -0.59 12.85 23.43
C THR A 23 -1.14 11.43 23.51
N GLU A 24 -2.03 11.15 24.47
CA GLU A 24 -2.71 9.86 24.59
C GLU A 24 -3.58 9.54 23.36
N LEU A 25 -4.29 10.56 22.84
CA LEU A 25 -5.07 10.41 21.62
C LEU A 25 -4.17 10.08 20.42
N GLN A 26 -3.04 10.78 20.26
CA GLN A 26 -2.09 10.52 19.19
C GLN A 26 -1.47 9.12 19.28
N ILE A 27 -1.12 8.66 20.49
CA ILE A 27 -0.60 7.31 20.71
C ILE A 27 -1.65 6.28 20.31
N ARG A 28 -2.91 6.48 20.71
CA ARG A 28 -4.01 5.57 20.36
C ARG A 28 -4.23 5.52 18.85
N GLN A 29 -4.28 6.68 18.18
CA GLN A 29 -4.42 6.75 16.72
C GLN A 29 -3.25 6.08 16.00
N ALA A 30 -2.02 6.25 16.48
CA ALA A 30 -0.85 5.58 15.92
C ALA A 30 -0.95 4.04 16.07
N GLN A 31 -1.43 3.56 17.22
CA GLN A 31 -1.64 2.13 17.46
C GLN A 31 -2.76 1.55 16.59
N GLU A 32 -3.88 2.27 16.44
CA GLU A 32 -5.01 1.86 15.59
C GLU A 32 -4.62 1.85 14.11
N ARG A 33 -3.86 2.86 13.65
CA ARG A 33 -3.30 2.88 12.29
C ARG A 33 -2.34 1.71 12.07
N ALA A 34 -1.45 1.44 13.03
CA ALA A 34 -0.55 0.29 12.96
C ALA A 34 -1.32 -1.04 12.89
N ALA A 35 -2.36 -1.22 13.71
CA ALA A 35 -3.21 -2.41 13.68
C ALA A 35 -3.91 -2.57 12.32
N THR A 36 -4.45 -1.49 11.77
CA THR A 36 -5.11 -1.50 10.46
C THR A 36 -4.15 -1.91 9.34
N ILE A 37 -2.93 -1.39 9.37
CA ILE A 37 -1.90 -1.73 8.38
C ILE A 37 -1.47 -3.19 8.53
N LEU A 38 -1.33 -3.67 9.77
CA LEU A 38 -1.02 -5.08 10.04
C LEU A 38 -2.13 -6.00 9.56
N ASP A 39 -3.40 -5.65 9.77
CA ASP A 39 -4.55 -6.41 9.27
C ASP A 39 -4.62 -6.39 7.73
N ALA A 40 -4.32 -5.23 7.13
CA ALA A 40 -4.20 -5.09 5.68
C ALA A 40 -3.08 -5.98 5.13
N ALA A 41 -1.92 -6.02 5.80
CA ALA A 41 -0.80 -6.91 5.44
C ALA A 41 -1.15 -8.40 5.64
N ALA A 42 -1.79 -8.77 6.75
CA ALA A 42 -2.18 -10.15 7.04
C ALA A 42 -3.13 -10.72 5.98
N ALA A 43 -4.09 -9.93 5.50
CA ALA A 43 -4.97 -10.37 4.42
C ALA A 43 -4.29 -10.35 3.03
N THR A 44 -3.12 -9.75 2.87
CA THR A 44 -2.22 -10.00 1.70
C THR A 44 -1.53 -11.37 1.82
N GLU A 45 -1.34 -11.88 3.04
CA GLU A 45 -0.77 -13.21 3.27
C GLU A 45 -1.81 -14.33 3.15
N GLN A 46 -3.10 -14.02 3.33
CA GLN A 46 -4.25 -14.90 3.05
C GLN A 46 -4.52 -15.14 1.55
N ARG A 47 -3.52 -14.93 0.69
CA ARG A 47 -3.53 -15.41 -0.69
C ARG A 47 -4.04 -16.86 -0.73
N PRO A 48 -4.80 -17.27 -1.77
CA PRO A 48 -4.98 -18.70 -2.01
C PRO A 48 -3.61 -19.34 -1.94
N LEU A 49 -3.43 -20.26 -0.99
CA LEU A 49 -2.16 -20.94 -0.75
C LEU A 49 -1.59 -21.27 -2.12
N GLU A 50 -0.35 -20.86 -2.39
CA GLU A 50 0.39 -21.43 -3.50
C GLU A 50 0.17 -22.94 -3.38
N THR A 51 -0.51 -23.53 -4.35
CA THR A 51 -0.58 -24.98 -4.47
C THR A 51 0.87 -25.46 -4.40
N SER A 52 1.14 -26.70 -3.97
CA SER A 52 2.51 -27.21 -3.87
C SER A 52 3.36 -27.08 -5.15
N THR A 53 2.72 -26.75 -6.28
CA THR A 53 3.27 -26.46 -7.61
C THR A 53 3.44 -24.95 -7.96
N GLY A 54 3.15 -24.02 -7.05
CA GLY A 54 3.19 -22.57 -7.30
C GLY A 54 1.99 -22.05 -8.12
N TYR A 55 2.07 -20.78 -8.56
CA TYR A 55 1.08 -20.22 -9.50
C TYR A 55 1.40 -20.53 -10.96
N ALA A 56 0.37 -20.61 -11.81
CA ALA A 56 0.55 -20.77 -13.26
C ALA A 56 1.27 -19.56 -13.87
N GLU A 57 2.05 -19.78 -14.92
CA GLU A 57 2.77 -18.71 -15.62
C GLU A 57 1.80 -17.68 -16.23
N LEU A 58 2.20 -16.41 -16.16
CA LEU A 58 1.47 -15.30 -16.79
C LEU A 58 1.85 -15.20 -18.27
N SER A 59 0.95 -14.62 -19.07
CA SER A 59 1.22 -14.40 -20.48
C SER A 59 2.35 -13.38 -20.71
N PRO A 60 3.09 -13.47 -21.82
CA PRO A 60 4.10 -12.47 -22.16
C PRO A 60 3.45 -11.10 -22.43
N GLY A 61 4.06 -10.06 -21.88
CA GLY A 61 3.74 -8.65 -22.07
C GLY A 61 4.90 -7.88 -22.73
N PRO A 62 4.74 -6.57 -22.93
CA PRO A 62 5.78 -5.74 -23.57
C PRO A 62 7.03 -5.62 -22.69
N ALA A 63 8.13 -5.17 -23.31
CA ALA A 63 9.25 -4.63 -22.53
C ALA A 63 8.87 -3.24 -22.02
N LEU A 64 9.20 -2.93 -20.76
CA LEU A 64 8.95 -1.63 -20.15
C LEU A 64 10.26 -1.05 -19.60
N THR A 65 10.34 0.28 -19.59
CA THR A 65 11.41 1.00 -18.89
C THR A 65 11.07 1.18 -17.42
N GLU A 66 12.07 1.47 -16.60
CA GLU A 66 11.90 1.80 -15.18
C GLU A 66 10.92 2.95 -14.97
N ALA A 67 11.05 4.01 -15.78
CA ALA A 67 10.15 5.17 -15.74
C ALA A 67 8.70 4.76 -16.04
N GLN A 68 8.47 3.92 -17.05
CA GLN A 68 7.13 3.43 -17.38
C GLN A 68 6.52 2.58 -16.27
N ILE A 69 7.32 1.81 -15.53
CA ILE A 69 6.83 1.06 -14.37
C ILE A 69 6.42 2.00 -13.24
N LEU A 70 7.24 3.00 -12.92
CA LEU A 70 6.91 4.01 -11.91
C LEU A 70 5.66 4.82 -12.27
N GLU A 71 5.50 5.20 -13.55
CA GLU A 71 4.30 5.85 -14.05
C GLU A 71 3.06 4.97 -13.89
N LYS A 72 3.16 3.66 -14.19
CA LYS A 72 2.05 2.71 -14.02
C LYS A 72 1.67 2.51 -12.56
N ILE A 73 2.66 2.41 -11.65
CA ILE A 73 2.43 2.36 -10.20
C ILE A 73 1.66 3.59 -9.73
N GLN A 74 2.10 4.78 -10.17
CA GLN A 74 1.47 6.04 -9.81
C GLN A 74 0.03 6.14 -10.38
N ALA A 75 -0.15 5.82 -11.65
CA ALA A 75 -1.46 5.84 -12.30
C ALA A 75 -2.45 4.93 -11.56
N LEU A 76 -2.01 3.75 -11.14
CA LEU A 76 -2.80 2.81 -10.37
C LEU A 76 -3.14 3.34 -8.96
N ALA A 77 -2.16 3.91 -8.26
CA ALA A 77 -2.36 4.51 -6.94
C ALA A 77 -3.42 5.62 -6.96
N VAL A 78 -3.47 6.41 -8.04
CA VAL A 78 -4.42 7.51 -8.20
C VAL A 78 -5.80 7.02 -8.68
N SER A 79 -5.86 5.96 -9.48
CA SER A 79 -7.11 5.46 -10.05
C SER A 79 -7.96 4.63 -9.09
N LEU A 80 -7.33 3.94 -8.12
CA LEU A 80 -8.04 3.08 -7.19
C LEU A 80 -8.75 3.90 -6.10
N GLN A 81 -10.02 4.22 -6.33
CA GLN A 81 -10.84 5.02 -5.40
C GLN A 81 -12.00 4.23 -4.79
N ALA A 82 -12.43 3.16 -5.47
CA ALA A 82 -13.48 2.25 -5.06
C ALA A 82 -13.12 0.81 -5.41
N ALA A 83 -13.78 -0.16 -4.77
CA ALA A 83 -13.56 -1.58 -5.02
C ALA A 83 -13.82 -2.00 -6.49
N ALA A 84 -14.64 -1.27 -7.24
CA ALA A 84 -14.88 -1.55 -8.66
C ALA A 84 -13.72 -1.11 -9.58
N ASP A 85 -12.88 -0.18 -9.12
CA ASP A 85 -11.73 0.30 -9.91
C ASP A 85 -10.64 -0.76 -10.03
N SER A 86 -10.66 -1.72 -9.11
CA SER A 86 -9.75 -2.84 -9.11
C SER A 86 -10.19 -3.99 -10.02
N ASP A 87 -11.31 -3.85 -10.74
CA ASP A 87 -11.72 -4.79 -11.78
C ASP A 87 -10.61 -4.93 -12.84
N PRO A 88 -10.23 -6.17 -13.23
CA PRO A 88 -9.19 -6.39 -14.23
C PRO A 88 -9.38 -5.59 -15.53
N GLU A 89 -10.60 -5.35 -16.00
CA GLU A 89 -10.84 -4.57 -17.21
C GLU A 89 -10.51 -3.09 -17.03
N ASN A 90 -10.78 -2.53 -15.85
CA ASN A 90 -10.41 -1.16 -15.51
C ASN A 90 -8.89 -1.03 -15.33
N LEU A 91 -8.28 -2.00 -14.66
CA LEU A 91 -6.83 -2.08 -14.47
C LEU A 91 -6.07 -2.15 -15.79
N GLN A 92 -6.56 -2.90 -16.78
CA GLN A 92 -5.97 -2.93 -18.12
C GLN A 92 -5.91 -1.54 -18.77
N LYS A 93 -6.95 -0.72 -18.59
CA LYS A 93 -7.02 0.64 -19.14
C LYS A 93 -6.01 1.55 -18.44
N VAL A 94 -5.97 1.51 -17.11
CA VAL A 94 -5.06 2.33 -16.28
C VAL A 94 -3.61 1.95 -16.56
N LEU A 95 -3.30 0.66 -16.58
CA LEU A 95 -1.95 0.17 -16.83
C LEU A 95 -1.56 0.25 -18.31
N ALA A 96 -2.51 0.49 -19.23
CA ALA A 96 -2.31 0.36 -20.67
C ALA A 96 -1.60 -0.96 -21.04
N LEU A 97 -2.05 -2.06 -20.42
CA LEU A 97 -1.56 -3.43 -20.61
C LEU A 97 -2.76 -4.36 -20.75
N THR A 98 -2.66 -5.35 -21.62
CA THR A 98 -3.61 -6.47 -21.61
C THR A 98 -3.27 -7.37 -20.42
N LEU A 99 -4.26 -7.80 -19.65
CA LEU A 99 -4.13 -8.69 -18.49
C LEU A 99 -4.96 -9.96 -18.78
N PRO A 100 -4.45 -10.88 -19.61
CA PRO A 100 -5.13 -12.14 -19.88
C PRO A 100 -5.17 -13.04 -18.64
N PRO A 101 -6.13 -13.97 -18.54
CA PRO A 101 -6.12 -14.99 -17.50
C PRO A 101 -4.89 -15.90 -17.64
N ASP A 102 -4.37 -16.37 -16.50
CA ASP A 102 -3.40 -17.46 -16.46
C ASP A 102 -4.04 -18.81 -16.81
N ALA A 103 -3.22 -19.84 -17.00
CA ALA A 103 -3.70 -21.15 -17.45
C ALA A 103 -4.72 -21.82 -16.51
N ARG A 104 -4.81 -21.38 -15.25
CA ARG A 104 -5.75 -21.90 -14.25
C ARG A 104 -6.92 -20.95 -14.00
N ASN A 105 -6.91 -19.77 -14.62
CA ASN A 105 -7.87 -18.70 -14.40
C ASN A 105 -7.92 -18.24 -12.92
N ASP A 106 -6.80 -18.40 -12.19
CA ASP A 106 -6.66 -17.96 -10.80
C ASP A 106 -6.35 -16.46 -10.74
N ARG A 107 -5.64 -15.98 -11.76
CA ARG A 107 -5.10 -14.62 -11.85
C ARG A 107 -5.17 -14.12 -13.28
N ARG A 108 -5.18 -12.79 -13.42
CA ARG A 108 -5.00 -12.12 -14.71
C ARG A 108 -3.75 -11.27 -14.67
N GLY A 109 -2.93 -11.32 -15.72
CA GLY A 109 -1.63 -10.68 -15.64
C GLY A 109 -0.70 -10.91 -16.81
N VAL A 110 0.43 -10.22 -16.77
CA VAL A 110 1.51 -10.35 -17.74
C VAL A 110 2.87 -10.36 -17.09
N THR A 111 3.83 -11.00 -17.77
CA THR A 111 5.25 -10.92 -17.47
C THR A 111 6.00 -10.27 -18.64
N GLY A 112 6.91 -9.35 -18.37
CA GLY A 112 7.66 -8.63 -19.40
C GLY A 112 9.09 -8.30 -18.95
N ARG A 113 9.89 -7.72 -19.85
CA ARG A 113 11.28 -7.34 -19.53
C ARG A 113 11.36 -5.93 -18.97
N ILE A 114 12.33 -5.71 -18.08
CA ILE A 114 12.73 -4.40 -17.55
C ILE A 114 14.25 -4.37 -17.40
N GLY A 115 14.92 -3.62 -18.28
CA GLY A 115 16.38 -3.69 -18.39
C GLY A 115 16.87 -5.13 -18.58
N GLU A 116 17.76 -5.56 -17.68
CA GLU A 116 18.29 -6.93 -17.66
C GLU A 116 17.36 -7.94 -16.98
N GLY A 117 16.43 -7.48 -16.14
CA GLY A 117 15.48 -8.32 -15.41
C GLY A 117 14.11 -8.41 -16.07
N SER A 118 13.14 -8.89 -15.28
CA SER A 118 11.74 -9.00 -15.66
C SER A 118 10.81 -8.38 -14.61
N TYR A 119 9.61 -8.03 -15.05
CA TYR A 119 8.50 -7.63 -14.19
C TYR A 119 7.32 -8.58 -14.40
N SER A 120 6.47 -8.72 -13.39
CA SER A 120 5.17 -9.36 -13.52
C SER A 120 4.10 -8.50 -12.85
N TRP A 121 3.03 -8.21 -13.59
CA TRP A 121 1.81 -7.63 -13.06
C TRP A 121 0.76 -8.73 -12.93
N ALA A 122 0.19 -8.88 -11.74
CA ALA A 122 -0.85 -9.86 -11.48
C ALA A 122 -2.00 -9.24 -10.69
N VAL A 123 -3.22 -9.66 -11.04
CA VAL A 123 -4.46 -9.31 -10.36
C VAL A 123 -5.13 -10.62 -9.96
N TRP A 124 -5.47 -10.77 -8.69
CA TRP A 124 -6.12 -11.96 -8.18
C TRP A 124 -7.62 -11.78 -8.16
N ASP A 125 -8.34 -12.81 -8.60
CA ASP A 125 -9.78 -12.94 -8.39
C ASP A 125 -10.03 -13.97 -7.29
N ALA A 126 -9.44 -13.73 -6.12
CA ALA A 126 -9.41 -14.72 -5.02
C ALA A 126 -10.81 -15.04 -4.44
N PHE A 127 -11.83 -14.24 -4.78
CA PHE A 127 -13.19 -14.41 -4.29
C PHE A 127 -14.17 -14.23 -5.46
N PRO A 128 -14.93 -15.28 -5.84
CA PRO A 128 -16.04 -15.13 -6.77
C PRO A 128 -16.93 -13.97 -6.30
N HIS A 129 -17.18 -13.01 -7.19
CA HIS A 129 -17.96 -11.78 -6.94
C HIS A 129 -17.26 -10.63 -6.18
N ARG A 130 -15.94 -10.69 -5.95
CA ARG A 130 -15.15 -9.51 -5.51
C ARG A 130 -13.94 -9.29 -6.43
N PRO A 131 -14.16 -8.78 -7.65
CA PRO A 131 -13.09 -8.66 -8.64
C PRO A 131 -11.93 -7.79 -8.14
N GLY A 132 -10.73 -8.37 -8.15
CA GLY A 132 -9.45 -7.67 -8.17
C GLY A 132 -9.02 -6.87 -6.93
N GLN A 133 -9.35 -7.26 -5.71
CA GLN A 133 -8.97 -6.48 -4.51
C GLN A 133 -7.45 -6.40 -4.23
N PHE A 134 -6.65 -7.14 -4.99
CA PHE A 134 -5.21 -7.23 -4.81
C PHE A 134 -4.52 -7.19 -6.18
N VAL A 135 -3.70 -6.16 -6.37
CA VAL A 135 -2.86 -5.98 -7.55
C VAL A 135 -1.42 -6.01 -7.10
N GLN A 136 -0.58 -6.83 -7.74
CA GLN A 136 0.84 -6.92 -7.44
C GLN A 136 1.66 -6.62 -8.68
N LEU A 137 2.68 -5.79 -8.48
CA LEU A 137 3.88 -5.77 -9.28
C LEU A 137 4.96 -6.54 -8.54
N ARG A 138 5.64 -7.45 -9.25
CA ARG A 138 6.85 -8.10 -8.77
C ARG A 138 7.95 -7.97 -9.81
N LEU A 139 9.16 -7.68 -9.34
CA LEU A 139 10.38 -7.62 -10.14
C LEU A 139 11.19 -8.90 -9.91
N SER A 140 11.92 -9.34 -10.94
CA SER A 140 12.96 -10.36 -10.78
C SER A 140 14.02 -9.88 -9.80
N LYS A 141 14.78 -10.81 -9.21
CA LYS A 141 15.89 -10.47 -8.30
C LYS A 141 16.94 -9.55 -8.94
N ASP A 142 17.10 -9.61 -10.25
CA ASP A 142 18.06 -8.81 -11.00
C ASP A 142 17.50 -7.43 -11.41
N ALA A 143 16.26 -7.11 -11.02
CA ALA A 143 15.62 -5.82 -11.28
C ALA A 143 15.36 -5.10 -9.96
N CYS A 144 15.83 -3.86 -9.89
CA CYS A 144 15.74 -3.00 -8.73
C CYS A 144 15.29 -1.61 -9.16
N LEU A 145 14.20 -1.11 -8.58
CA LEU A 145 13.70 0.23 -8.87
C LEU A 145 13.89 1.18 -7.70
N SER A 146 14.13 2.46 -8.01
CA SER A 146 14.40 3.49 -7.01
C SER A 146 13.22 3.67 -6.06
N PHE A 147 13.40 3.28 -4.81
CA PHE A 147 12.43 3.54 -3.75
C PHE A 147 12.24 5.04 -3.47
N PRO A 148 13.30 5.88 -3.39
CA PRO A 148 13.12 7.32 -3.20
C PRO A 148 12.26 7.98 -4.29
N ALA A 149 12.41 7.55 -5.55
CA ALA A 149 11.60 8.06 -6.66
C ALA A 149 10.13 7.64 -6.53
N LEU A 150 9.86 6.39 -6.12
CA LEU A 150 8.51 5.91 -5.85
C LEU A 150 7.88 6.65 -4.68
N LYS A 151 8.58 6.72 -3.54
CA LYS A 151 8.14 7.40 -2.32
C LYS A 151 7.74 8.84 -2.60
N SER A 152 8.58 9.60 -3.29
CA SER A 152 8.29 11.01 -3.61
C SER A 152 7.03 11.18 -4.46
N ARG A 153 6.72 10.23 -5.36
CA ARG A 153 5.50 10.27 -6.18
C ARG A 153 4.26 9.98 -5.33
N LEU A 154 4.31 8.94 -4.50
CA LEU A 154 3.20 8.58 -3.62
C LEU A 154 2.92 9.70 -2.60
N GLU A 155 3.94 10.28 -1.98
CA GLU A 155 3.75 11.40 -1.04
C GLU A 155 3.18 12.65 -1.74
N ALA A 156 3.59 12.92 -2.98
CA ALA A 156 3.00 13.99 -3.80
C ALA A 156 1.52 13.75 -4.11
N ASP A 157 1.10 12.49 -4.21
CA ASP A 157 -0.29 12.09 -4.38
C ASP A 157 -1.07 11.98 -3.05
N GLY A 158 -0.48 12.42 -1.94
CA GLY A 158 -1.13 12.50 -0.63
C GLY A 158 -1.12 11.21 0.18
N PHE A 159 -0.28 10.23 -0.18
CA PHE A 159 -0.07 9.05 0.64
C PHE A 159 0.84 9.35 1.83
N THR A 160 0.58 8.69 2.95
CA THR A 160 1.44 8.74 4.13
C THR A 160 2.16 7.41 4.30
N ALA A 161 3.48 7.44 4.44
CA ALA A 161 4.27 6.24 4.71
C ALA A 161 4.10 5.78 6.17
N TYR A 162 4.13 4.47 6.36
CA TYR A 162 4.25 3.77 7.63
C TYR A 162 5.40 2.77 7.50
N VAL A 163 6.41 2.95 8.36
CA VAL A 163 7.54 2.03 8.48
C VAL A 163 7.27 1.16 9.70
N PRO A 164 7.22 -0.18 9.55
CA PRO A 164 6.99 -1.06 10.69
C PRO A 164 8.14 -0.92 11.70
N PRO A 165 7.84 -0.96 13.02
CA PRO A 165 8.85 -0.84 14.05
C PRO A 165 9.69 -2.12 14.22
N PHE A 166 9.30 -3.23 13.58
CA PHE A 166 9.96 -4.53 13.67
C PHE A 166 10.66 -4.88 12.35
N PRO A 167 11.94 -5.31 12.40
CA PRO A 167 12.76 -5.52 11.21
C PRO A 167 12.41 -6.78 10.39
N ASP A 168 11.57 -7.67 10.93
CA ASP A 168 11.27 -8.96 10.32
C ASP A 168 10.41 -8.85 9.05
N ASP A 169 9.78 -7.69 8.84
CA ASP A 169 8.99 -7.38 7.66
C ASP A 169 9.56 -6.14 6.93
N PRO A 170 10.33 -6.32 5.83
CA PRO A 170 10.92 -5.22 5.09
C PRO A 170 9.91 -4.53 4.15
N ARG A 171 8.64 -4.44 4.55
CA ARG A 171 7.59 -3.73 3.82
C ARG A 171 7.35 -2.34 4.41
N ILE A 172 7.44 -1.32 3.57
CA ILE A 172 6.95 0.02 3.89
C ILE A 172 5.57 0.18 3.27
N THR A 173 4.56 0.50 4.09
CA THR A 173 3.18 0.66 3.63
C THR A 173 2.84 2.13 3.51
N PHE A 174 2.31 2.52 2.35
CA PHE A 174 1.73 3.84 2.12
C PHE A 174 0.22 3.72 2.19
N ASP A 175 -0.43 4.64 2.89
CA ASP A 175 -1.90 4.68 2.93
C ASP A 175 -2.45 6.05 2.58
N ARG A 176 -3.64 6.04 1.97
CA ARG A 176 -4.42 7.24 1.66
C ARG A 176 -5.90 6.90 1.73
N HIS A 177 -6.68 7.76 2.38
CA HIS A 177 -8.15 7.67 2.33
C HIS A 177 -8.64 7.92 0.92
N VAL A 178 -9.53 7.06 0.44
CA VAL A 178 -10.12 7.16 -0.90
C VAL A 178 -11.65 7.26 -0.88
N ALA A 179 -12.29 6.85 0.22
CA ALA A 179 -13.70 7.09 0.51
C ALA A 179 -13.97 7.11 2.04
N PRO A 180 -15.16 7.51 2.53
CA PRO A 180 -15.48 7.65 3.96
C PRO A 180 -15.34 6.40 4.85
N SER A 181 -15.00 5.25 4.28
CA SER A 181 -14.74 4.00 5.00
C SER A 181 -13.72 3.13 4.26
N LEU A 182 -12.93 3.73 3.36
CA LEU A 182 -12.04 3.01 2.46
C LEU A 182 -10.70 3.73 2.34
N SER A 183 -9.63 2.99 2.58
CA SER A 183 -8.26 3.42 2.32
C SER A 183 -7.63 2.53 1.26
N LEU A 184 -6.77 3.13 0.43
CA LEU A 184 -5.85 2.41 -0.41
C LEU A 184 -4.53 2.24 0.34
N PHE A 185 -4.10 0.99 0.48
CA PHE A 185 -2.81 0.60 1.01
C PHE A 185 -1.90 0.17 -0.15
N VAL A 186 -0.71 0.76 -0.21
CA VAL A 186 0.35 0.41 -1.16
C VAL A 186 1.54 -0.11 -0.36
N ALA A 187 1.70 -1.42 -0.27
CA ALA A 187 2.80 -2.06 0.45
C ALA A 187 3.98 -2.29 -0.50
N VAL A 188 5.15 -1.78 -0.12
CA VAL A 188 6.35 -1.80 -0.95
C VAL A 188 7.42 -2.62 -0.24
N MET A 189 7.84 -3.73 -0.86
CA MET A 189 8.95 -4.56 -0.37
C MET A 189 10.27 -3.90 -0.74
N VAL A 190 11.03 -3.47 0.27
CA VAL A 190 12.31 -2.77 0.10
C VAL A 190 13.50 -3.64 0.45
N ASP A 191 14.69 -3.19 0.04
CA ASP A 191 15.96 -3.83 0.38
C ASP A 191 16.33 -3.70 1.87
N THR A 192 16.02 -2.56 2.49
CA THR A 192 16.24 -2.29 3.92
C THR A 192 15.25 -1.24 4.44
N LEU A 193 14.92 -1.27 5.73
CA LEU A 193 14.02 -0.29 6.36
C LEU A 193 14.71 1.03 6.75
N GLU A 194 16.00 1.01 7.06
CA GLU A 194 16.70 2.19 7.62
C GLU A 194 17.00 3.26 6.54
N ALA A 195 17.31 2.82 5.32
CA ALA A 195 17.60 3.68 4.18
C ALA A 195 17.28 2.97 2.86
N PRO A 196 16.00 2.70 2.57
CA PRO A 196 15.59 1.96 1.39
C PRO A 196 16.04 2.66 0.10
N ALA A 197 16.89 1.98 -0.66
CA ALA A 197 17.32 2.45 -1.98
C ALA A 197 16.47 1.80 -3.08
N CYS A 198 16.02 0.58 -2.84
CA CYS A 198 15.45 -0.31 -3.83
C CYS A 198 14.10 -0.87 -3.39
N PHE A 199 13.22 -1.15 -4.35
CA PHE A 199 12.09 -2.05 -4.13
C PHE A 199 11.98 -3.12 -5.21
N THR A 200 11.39 -4.26 -4.85
CA THR A 200 11.18 -5.41 -5.75
C THR A 200 9.72 -5.82 -5.90
N THR A 201 8.85 -5.40 -4.97
CA THR A 201 7.42 -5.75 -4.99
C THR A 201 6.61 -4.54 -4.57
N VAL A 202 5.48 -4.33 -5.25
CA VAL A 202 4.47 -3.34 -4.87
C VAL A 202 3.11 -4.01 -4.90
N ASP A 203 2.42 -3.97 -3.77
CA ASP A 203 1.10 -4.53 -3.57
C ASP A 203 0.08 -3.41 -3.33
N PHE A 204 -1.02 -3.43 -4.07
CA PHE A 204 -2.14 -2.49 -3.90
C PHE A 204 -3.32 -3.22 -3.31
N LYS A 205 -3.92 -2.63 -2.28
CA LYS A 205 -5.06 -3.20 -1.60
C LYS A 205 -6.02 -2.12 -1.11
N LEU A 206 -7.29 -2.29 -1.44
CA LEU A 206 -8.37 -1.53 -0.83
C LEU A 206 -8.82 -2.23 0.45
N GLY A 207 -8.89 -1.49 1.54
CA GLY A 207 -9.29 -2.00 2.85
C GLY A 207 -10.11 -0.97 3.62
N PRO A 208 -10.83 -1.42 4.67
CA PRO A 208 -11.57 -0.50 5.52
C PRO A 208 -10.64 0.58 6.09
N SER A 209 -11.11 1.83 6.10
CA SER A 209 -10.47 2.90 6.84
C SER A 209 -11.02 2.92 8.26
N HIS A 210 -10.15 3.11 9.25
CA HIS A 210 -10.57 3.45 10.61
C HIS A 210 -10.36 4.96 10.78
N GLU A 211 -11.47 5.71 10.87
CA GLU A 211 -11.52 7.08 11.41
C GLU A 211 -11.77 7.04 12.92
#